data_AF-A0A7Y0K9M0-F1
#
_entry.id   AF-A0A7Y0K9M0-F1
#
_cell.length_a   1.000
_cell.length_b   1.000
_cell.length_c   1.000
_cell.angle_alpha   90.00
_cell.angle_beta   90.00
_cell.angle_gamma   90.00
#
_symmetry.space_group_name_H-M   'P 1'
#
loop_
_entity.id
_entity.type
_entity.pdbx_description
1 polymer ?
#
loop_
_entity_poly.entity_id
_entity_poly.type
_entity_poly.pdbx_seq_one_letter_code
_entity_poly.pdbx_strand_id
1 'polypeptide(L)'
;MKWTEFVSQGKNRVLPVIVEVYGKKYPHYASKLYPICYTSFNDLGILFTPCGLLRRKKKRNLQTVRYKEIVSVEFNVQRVPTVFLYLLGSSLHLDIIIHLKDSSTLHLESEDISLFPELVKLLKKHKVFIKDPLKLQSILKEQHTMEKFYSYLDQHLETDPHHNGREPKIK
;
A
#
# COMPACT_ATOMS: atom_id res chain seq x y z
N MET A 1 18.02 6.46 -9.74
CA MET A 1 16.70 6.00 -10.16
C MET A 1 15.92 7.18 -10.71
N LYS A 2 15.54 7.09 -11.98
CA LYS A 2 14.57 7.98 -12.65
C LYS A 2 13.15 7.47 -12.44
N TRP A 3 12.14 8.30 -12.70
CA TRP A 3 10.73 7.89 -12.60
C TRP A 3 10.39 6.71 -13.52
N THR A 4 10.83 6.75 -14.78
CA THR A 4 10.59 5.67 -15.75
C THR A 4 11.19 4.34 -15.31
N GLU A 5 12.37 4.36 -14.69
CA GLU A 5 13.00 3.17 -14.10
C GLU A 5 12.20 2.65 -12.91
N PHE A 6 11.71 3.54 -12.04
CA PHE A 6 10.88 3.17 -10.88
C PHE A 6 9.56 2.52 -11.32
N VAL A 7 8.84 3.13 -12.27
CA VAL A 7 7.60 2.57 -12.83
C VAL A 7 7.88 1.23 -13.50
N SER A 8 8.94 1.13 -14.30
CA SER A 8 9.34 -0.12 -14.96
C SER A 8 9.63 -1.25 -13.98
N GLN A 9 10.35 -0.95 -12.89
CA GLN A 9 10.61 -1.92 -11.82
C GLN A 9 9.34 -2.30 -11.05
N GLY A 10 8.40 -1.37 -10.89
CA GLY A 10 7.11 -1.58 -10.24
C GLY A 10 6.06 -2.32 -11.08
N LYS A 11 6.21 -2.34 -12.42
CA LYS A 11 5.18 -2.93 -13.32
C LYS A 11 4.82 -4.39 -13.03
N ASN A 12 5.74 -5.17 -12.46
CA ASN A 12 5.54 -6.59 -12.13
C ASN A 12 5.86 -6.89 -10.66
N ARG A 13 5.92 -5.88 -9.80
CA ARG A 13 6.34 -6.03 -8.41
C ARG A 13 5.46 -5.21 -7.49
N VAL A 14 5.08 -5.83 -6.38
CA VAL A 14 4.51 -5.12 -5.25
C VAL A 14 5.66 -4.43 -4.53
N LEU A 15 5.55 -3.10 -4.37
CA LEU A 15 6.60 -2.29 -3.76
C LEU A 15 6.31 -2.08 -2.27
N PRO A 16 7.14 -2.59 -1.35
CA PRO A 16 6.98 -2.31 0.08
C PRO A 16 7.21 -0.82 0.36
N VAL A 17 6.24 -0.17 1.00
CA VAL A 17 6.24 1.28 1.22
C VAL A 17 6.02 1.68 2.67
N ILE A 18 6.66 2.77 3.06
CA ILE A 18 6.19 3.61 4.18
C ILE A 18 5.34 4.73 3.57
N VAL A 19 4.10 4.82 4.03
CA VAL A 19 3.15 5.87 3.64
C VAL A 19 3.13 6.95 4.69
N GLU A 20 3.24 8.20 4.28
CA GLU A 20 2.95 9.35 5.12
C GLU A 20 1.66 10.01 4.67
N VAL A 21 0.71 10.20 5.58
CA VAL A 21 -0.55 10.91 5.33
C VAL A 21 -0.84 11.81 6.53
N TYR A 22 -1.17 13.08 6.28
CA TYR A 22 -1.40 14.09 7.32
C TYR A 22 -0.27 14.17 8.39
N GLY A 23 0.98 13.98 7.97
CA GLY A 23 2.16 14.02 8.86
C GLY A 23 2.36 12.76 9.71
N LYS A 24 1.49 11.75 9.61
CA LYS A 24 1.63 10.44 10.27
C LYS A 24 2.23 9.42 9.31
N LYS A 25 3.12 8.56 9.82
CA LYS A 25 3.81 7.53 9.04
C LYS A 25 3.28 6.14 9.37
N TYR A 26 3.12 5.33 8.33
CA TYR A 26 2.54 3.99 8.35
C TYR A 26 3.41 3.01 7.53
N PRO A 27 3.91 1.92 8.13
CA PRO A 27 3.96 1.69 9.58
C PRO A 27 4.82 2.73 10.30
N HIS A 28 4.58 2.95 11.60
CA HIS A 28 5.43 3.83 12.41
C HIS A 28 6.85 3.27 12.55
N TYR A 29 6.97 1.94 12.66
CA TYR A 29 8.21 1.18 12.61
C TYR A 29 8.09 0.09 11.54
N ALA A 30 8.95 0.10 10.52
CA ALA A 30 8.96 -0.94 9.50
C ALA A 30 9.58 -2.22 10.09
N SER A 31 8.88 -3.35 9.97
CA SER A 31 9.33 -4.64 10.49
C SER A 31 10.30 -5.36 9.54
N LYS A 32 10.18 -5.12 8.22
CA LYS A 32 11.04 -5.72 7.19
C LYS A 32 12.28 -4.87 6.85
N LEU A 33 13.28 -5.55 6.28
CA LEU A 33 14.44 -4.95 5.61
C LEU A 33 13.98 -3.93 4.56
N TYR A 34 14.30 -2.66 4.83
CA TYR A 34 14.17 -1.44 4.04
C TYR A 34 12.95 -1.33 3.09
N PRO A 35 11.97 -0.44 3.36
CA PRO A 35 10.96 -0.09 2.35
C PRO A 35 11.67 0.37 1.09
N ILE A 36 11.21 -0.05 -0.09
CA ILE A 36 11.85 0.32 -1.37
C ILE A 36 11.53 1.79 -1.71
N CYS A 37 10.39 2.30 -1.23
CA CYS A 37 10.06 3.71 -1.35
C CYS A 37 9.27 4.26 -0.16
N TYR A 38 9.44 5.56 0.05
CA TYR A 38 8.66 6.39 0.94
C TYR A 38 7.69 7.21 0.10
N THR A 39 6.41 7.15 0.42
CA THR A 39 5.37 7.88 -0.31
C THR A 39 4.61 8.81 0.60
N SER A 40 4.57 10.10 0.27
CA SER A 40 3.79 11.09 1.03
C SER A 40 2.53 11.47 0.25
N PHE A 41 1.38 11.21 0.86
CA PHE A 41 0.06 11.62 0.38
C PHE A 41 -0.31 12.94 1.05
N ASN A 42 -0.36 14.00 0.27
CA ASN A 42 -0.65 15.36 0.74
C ASN A 42 -1.59 16.07 -0.22
N ASP A 43 -1.97 17.31 0.08
CA ASP A 43 -2.95 18.05 -0.71
C ASP A 43 -2.52 18.35 -2.16
N LEU A 44 -1.22 18.26 -2.47
CA LEU A 44 -0.68 18.49 -3.83
C LEU A 44 -0.66 17.21 -4.68
N GLY A 45 -0.65 16.04 -4.05
CA GLY A 45 -0.56 14.75 -4.72
C GLY A 45 0.19 13.71 -3.90
N ILE A 46 0.68 12.70 -4.61
CA ILE A 46 1.45 11.58 -4.06
C ILE A 46 2.92 11.79 -4.45
N LEU A 47 3.76 12.06 -3.46
CA LEU A 47 5.19 12.25 -3.63
C LEU A 47 5.92 10.93 -3.42
N PHE A 48 6.60 10.44 -4.46
CA PHE A 48 7.43 9.25 -4.39
C PHE A 48 8.88 9.61 -4.09
N THR A 49 9.43 9.01 -3.04
CA THR A 49 10.84 9.15 -2.66
C THR A 49 11.47 7.76 -2.60
N PRO A 50 12.57 7.49 -3.33
CA PRO A 50 13.20 6.19 -3.31
C PRO A 50 14.00 6.02 -2.04
N CYS A 51 13.93 4.84 -1.44
CA CYS A 51 14.83 4.44 -0.37
C CYS A 51 16.01 3.70 -0.99
N GLY A 52 17.23 4.16 -0.74
CA GLY A 52 18.43 3.44 -1.14
C GLY A 52 19.20 2.99 0.09
N LEU A 53 19.65 1.73 0.11
CA LEU A 53 20.54 1.17 1.14
C LEU A 53 21.83 1.99 1.38
N LEU A 54 22.19 2.91 0.47
CA LEU A 54 23.49 3.61 0.45
C LEU A 54 23.39 5.15 0.40
N ARG A 55 22.23 5.77 0.54
CA ARG A 55 22.13 7.24 0.36
C ARG A 55 22.32 8.02 1.66
N ARG A 56 23.59 8.31 1.98
CA ARG A 56 24.03 9.37 2.92
C ARG A 56 23.73 10.81 2.45
N LYS A 57 23.12 11.03 1.27
CA LYS A 57 22.83 12.36 0.71
C LYS A 57 21.33 12.53 0.42
N LYS A 58 20.81 13.72 0.79
CA LYS A 58 19.45 14.26 0.68
C LYS A 58 18.46 13.38 -0.11
N LYS A 59 17.36 13.00 0.54
CA LYS A 59 16.14 12.44 -0.07
C LYS A 59 15.78 13.26 -1.31
N ARG A 60 16.05 12.73 -2.51
CA ARG A 60 15.69 13.39 -3.76
C ARG A 60 14.37 12.80 -4.20
N ASN A 61 13.34 13.63 -4.24
CA ASN A 61 12.01 13.29 -4.74
C ASN A 61 12.15 12.72 -6.17
N LEU A 62 11.51 11.58 -6.43
CA LEU A 62 11.45 10.99 -7.78
C LEU A 62 10.48 11.77 -8.64
N GLN A 63 9.25 11.88 -8.17
CA GLN A 63 8.12 12.42 -8.90
C GLN A 63 6.99 12.72 -7.91
N THR A 64 6.24 13.78 -8.19
CA THR A 64 4.92 13.99 -7.60
C THR A 64 3.88 13.60 -8.64
N VAL A 65 3.04 12.63 -8.32
CA VAL A 65 1.86 12.29 -9.11
C VAL A 65 0.70 13.13 -8.57
N ARG A 66 0.13 13.99 -9.40
CA ARG A 66 -1.01 14.83 -9.01
C ARG A 66 -2.29 14.01 -9.06
N TYR A 67 -3.26 14.32 -8.19
CA TYR A 67 -4.55 13.60 -8.19
C TYR A 67 -5.29 13.63 -9.53
N LYS A 68 -5.13 14.72 -10.30
CA LYS A 68 -5.71 14.83 -11.66
C LYS A 68 -5.13 13.83 -12.68
N GLU A 69 -3.99 13.21 -12.38
CA GLU A 69 -3.30 12.22 -13.22
C GLU A 69 -3.73 10.79 -12.86
N ILE A 70 -4.47 10.62 -11.75
CA ILE A 70 -4.95 9.34 -11.26
C ILE A 70 -6.34 9.07 -11.85
N VAL A 71 -6.51 7.90 -12.43
CA VAL A 71 -7.81 7.39 -12.90
C VAL A 71 -8.57 6.79 -11.73
N SER A 72 -7.91 5.94 -10.96
CA SER A 72 -8.50 5.28 -9.79
C SER A 72 -7.44 4.76 -8.84
N VAL A 73 -7.81 4.61 -7.57
CA VAL A 73 -7.03 3.89 -6.57
C VAL A 73 -7.85 2.70 -6.08
N GLU A 74 -7.26 1.51 -6.11
CA GLU A 74 -7.86 0.29 -5.60
C GLU A 74 -7.16 -0.14 -4.31
N PHE A 75 -7.97 -0.58 -3.34
CA PHE A 75 -7.50 -1.10 -2.07
C PHE A 75 -7.83 -2.58 -1.93
N ASN A 76 -6.81 -3.37 -1.64
CA ASN A 76 -6.93 -4.78 -1.29
C ASN A 76 -6.22 -5.02 0.05
N VAL A 77 -6.49 -6.18 0.66
CA VAL A 77 -5.78 -6.63 1.85
C VAL A 77 -5.28 -8.03 1.58
N GLN A 78 -4.02 -8.28 1.93
CA GLN A 78 -3.40 -9.59 1.80
C GLN A 78 -2.81 -10.02 3.13
N ARG A 79 -2.87 -11.33 3.39
CA ARG A 79 -2.18 -11.96 4.51
C ARG A 79 -0.76 -12.29 4.10
N VAL A 80 0.21 -11.75 4.83
CA VAL A 80 1.63 -11.95 4.57
C VAL A 80 2.23 -12.75 5.73
N PRO A 81 2.88 -13.91 5.48
CA PRO A 81 3.56 -14.66 6.51
C PRO A 81 4.67 -13.85 7.18
N THR A 82 4.77 -13.93 8.49
CA THR A 82 5.80 -13.28 9.29
C THR A 82 6.50 -14.27 10.20
N VAL A 83 7.77 -14.02 10.50
CA VAL A 83 8.55 -14.79 11.48
C VAL A 83 9.03 -13.82 12.54
N PHE A 84 8.53 -13.98 13.77
CA PHE A 84 8.97 -13.18 14.90
C PHE A 84 9.50 -14.11 15.99
N LEU A 85 10.78 -13.97 16.37
CA LEU A 85 11.42 -14.83 17.37
C LEU A 85 11.19 -16.34 17.14
N TYR A 86 11.32 -16.79 15.88
CA TYR A 86 11.11 -18.17 15.46
C TYR A 86 9.66 -18.69 15.55
N LEU A 87 8.69 -17.84 15.89
CA LEU A 87 7.27 -18.14 15.79
C LEU A 87 6.75 -17.74 14.41
N LEU A 88 6.08 -18.69 13.75
CA LEU A 88 5.32 -18.43 12.53
C LEU A 88 4.07 -17.65 12.88
N GLY A 89 3.88 -16.52 12.23
CA GLY A 89 2.67 -15.72 12.30
C GLY A 89 2.29 -15.20 10.93
N SER A 90 1.30 -14.33 10.91
CA SER A 90 0.94 -13.59 9.72
C SER A 90 0.50 -12.18 10.08
N SER A 91 0.77 -11.23 9.19
CA SER A 91 0.28 -9.86 9.28
C SER A 91 -0.63 -9.55 8.10
N LEU A 92 -1.59 -8.64 8.31
CA LEU A 92 -2.40 -8.09 7.23
C LEU A 92 -1.70 -6.86 6.65
N HIS A 93 -1.47 -6.88 5.35
CA HIS A 93 -0.87 -5.76 4.62
C HIS A 93 -1.93 -5.12 3.73
N LEU A 94 -1.86 -3.79 3.61
CA LEU A 94 -2.71 -3.03 2.70
C LEU A 94 -2.02 -2.91 1.35
N ASP A 95 -2.69 -3.42 0.32
CA ASP A 95 -2.30 -3.23 -1.06
C ASP A 95 -3.01 -2.01 -1.65
N ILE A 96 -2.22 -1.12 -2.23
CA ILE A 96 -2.65 0.14 -2.82
C ILE A 96 -2.25 0.11 -4.29
N ILE A 97 -3.23 -0.01 -5.17
CA ILE A 97 -3.03 -0.07 -6.61
C ILE A 97 -3.47 1.26 -7.21
N ILE A 98 -2.52 2.03 -7.75
CA ILE A 98 -2.78 3.34 -8.34
C ILE A 98 -2.74 3.21 -9.86
N HIS A 99 -3.89 3.46 -10.51
CA HIS A 99 -4.00 3.50 -11.96
C HIS A 99 -3.89 4.94 -12.46
N LEU A 100 -2.95 5.20 -13.37
CA LEU A 100 -2.67 6.52 -13.92
C LEU A 100 -3.24 6.67 -15.34
N LYS A 101 -3.44 7.92 -15.77
CA LYS A 101 -4.00 8.24 -17.10
C LYS A 101 -3.11 7.83 -18.27
N ASP A 102 -1.80 7.70 -18.04
CA ASP A 102 -0.85 7.19 -19.03
C ASP A 102 -0.85 5.65 -19.13
N SER A 103 -1.87 4.99 -18.57
CA SER A 103 -2.03 3.54 -18.47
C SER A 103 -0.98 2.84 -17.60
N SER A 104 -0.10 3.58 -16.92
CA SER A 104 0.80 2.99 -15.94
C SER A 104 0.04 2.64 -14.66
N THR A 105 0.51 1.58 -13.98
CA THR A 105 -0.05 1.11 -12.72
C THR A 105 1.07 0.97 -11.70
N LEU A 106 0.84 1.45 -10.48
CA LEU A 106 1.77 1.37 -9.36
C LEU A 106 1.16 0.49 -8.27
N HIS A 107 1.83 -0.60 -7.90
CA HIS A 107 1.41 -1.49 -6.81
C HIS A 107 2.28 -1.22 -5.59
N LEU A 108 1.67 -0.70 -4.53
CA LEU A 108 2.32 -0.41 -3.26
C LEU A 108 1.74 -1.32 -2.18
N GLU A 109 2.59 -1.83 -1.29
CA GLU A 109 2.19 -2.63 -0.13
C GLU A 109 2.67 -1.92 1.14
N SER A 110 1.75 -1.70 2.07
CA SER A 110 2.07 -1.19 3.40
C SER A 110 1.75 -2.24 4.46
N GLU A 111 2.65 -2.38 5.43
CA GLU A 111 2.50 -3.33 6.54
C GLU A 111 1.40 -2.92 7.55
N ASP A 112 0.78 -1.76 7.36
CA ASP A 112 -0.12 -1.15 8.33
C ASP A 112 -1.47 -0.75 7.70
N ILE A 113 -2.46 -1.63 7.80
CA ILE A 113 -3.81 -1.36 7.28
C ILE A 113 -4.52 -0.20 8.01
N SER A 114 -4.02 0.27 9.16
CA SER A 114 -4.59 1.44 9.86
C SER A 114 -4.45 2.75 9.08
N LEU A 115 -3.63 2.77 8.03
CA LEU A 115 -3.52 3.90 7.12
C LEU A 115 -4.77 4.06 6.22
N PHE A 116 -5.53 2.98 6.01
CA PHE A 116 -6.65 2.92 5.06
C PHE A 116 -7.70 4.04 5.24
N PRO A 117 -8.22 4.33 6.45
CA PRO A 117 -9.23 5.37 6.65
C PRO A 117 -8.73 6.76 6.24
N GLU A 118 -7.46 7.07 6.54
CA GLU A 118 -6.84 8.36 6.23
C GLU A 118 -6.64 8.53 4.73
N LEU A 119 -6.24 7.48 4.01
CA LEU A 119 -6.17 7.52 2.55
C LEU A 119 -7.54 7.69 1.91
N VAL A 120 -8.56 6.94 2.37
CA VAL A 120 -9.93 7.07 1.84
C VAL A 120 -10.42 8.50 2.01
N LYS A 121 -10.21 9.10 3.19
CA LYS A 121 -10.59 10.49 3.47
C LYS A 121 -9.88 11.47 2.51
N LEU A 122 -8.57 11.32 2.35
CA LEU A 122 -7.78 12.19 1.48
C LEU A 122 -8.16 12.04 -0.01
N LEU A 123 -8.33 10.81 -0.50
CA LEU A 123 -8.71 10.55 -1.88
C LEU A 123 -10.12 11.07 -2.20
N LYS A 124 -11.08 10.93 -1.27
CA LYS A 124 -12.41 11.52 -1.38
C LYS A 124 -12.37 13.06 -1.43
N LYS A 125 -11.57 13.70 -0.59
CA LYS A 125 -11.35 15.16 -0.61
C LYS A 125 -10.92 15.64 -2.00
N HIS A 126 -10.07 14.86 -2.68
CA HIS A 126 -9.57 15.17 -4.02
C HIS A 126 -10.41 14.57 -5.16
N LYS A 127 -11.59 14.00 -4.87
CA LYS A 127 -12.51 13.39 -5.84
C LYS A 127 -11.85 12.30 -6.71
N VAL A 128 -10.88 11.57 -6.13
CA VAL A 128 -10.28 10.40 -6.79
C VAL A 128 -11.24 9.23 -6.68
N PHE A 129 -11.45 8.51 -7.79
CA PHE A 129 -12.28 7.31 -7.79
C PHE A 129 -11.60 6.18 -7.00
N ILE A 130 -12.32 5.62 -6.02
CA ILE A 130 -11.82 4.54 -5.16
C ILE A 130 -12.53 3.24 -5.56
N LYS A 131 -11.76 2.23 -5.95
CA LYS A 131 -12.23 0.85 -6.09
C LYS A 131 -12.00 0.13 -4.76
N ASP A 132 -13.05 -0.51 -4.27
CA ASP A 132 -13.05 -1.18 -2.96
C ASP A 132 -13.69 -2.58 -3.11
N PRO A 133 -13.01 -3.51 -3.81
CA PRO A 133 -13.57 -4.82 -4.15
C PRO A 133 -13.91 -5.66 -2.90
N LEU A 134 -13.11 -5.54 -1.85
CA LEU A 134 -13.33 -6.24 -0.57
C LEU A 134 -14.30 -5.50 0.37
N LYS A 135 -14.93 -4.40 -0.09
CA LYS A 135 -15.88 -3.59 0.71
C LYS A 135 -15.30 -3.11 2.05
N LEU A 136 -13.99 -2.83 2.09
CA LEU A 136 -13.26 -2.41 3.28
C LEU A 136 -13.88 -1.18 3.93
N GLN A 137 -14.40 -0.22 3.15
CA GLN A 137 -15.08 0.95 3.70
C GLN A 137 -16.37 0.61 4.45
N SER A 138 -17.12 -0.40 4.00
CA SER A 138 -18.35 -0.85 4.67
C SER A 138 -18.00 -1.60 5.95
N ILE A 139 -17.06 -2.54 5.86
CA ILE A 139 -16.57 -3.31 7.02
C ILE A 139 -16.04 -2.34 8.10
N LEU A 140 -15.23 -1.35 7.72
CA LEU A 140 -14.70 -0.36 8.67
C LEU A 140 -15.81 0.42 9.39
N LYS A 141 -16.91 0.75 8.70
CA LYS A 141 -18.06 1.44 9.31
C LYS A 141 -18.79 0.54 10.30
N GLU A 142 -18.92 -0.75 10.00
CA GLU A 142 -19.59 -1.74 10.85
C GLU A 142 -18.77 -2.08 12.10
N GLN A 143 -17.45 -2.21 11.97
CA GLN A 143 -16.60 -2.70 13.07
C GLN A 143 -16.28 -1.64 14.13
N HIS A 144 -16.62 -0.36 13.91
CA HIS A 144 -16.51 0.79 14.84
C HIS A 144 -15.11 1.13 15.41
N THR A 145 -14.19 0.17 15.54
CA THR A 145 -12.80 0.35 15.97
C THR A 145 -11.85 -0.30 14.98
N MET A 146 -10.61 0.20 14.92
CA MET A 146 -9.58 -0.41 14.08
C MET A 146 -9.30 -1.85 14.53
N GLU A 147 -9.19 -2.11 15.83
CA GLU A 147 -8.95 -3.47 16.35
C GLU A 147 -9.99 -4.49 15.85
N LYS A 148 -11.28 -4.15 15.92
CA LYS A 148 -12.35 -5.01 15.40
C LYS A 148 -12.30 -5.16 13.88
N PHE A 149 -11.94 -4.09 13.18
CA PHE A 149 -11.73 -4.14 11.73
C PHE A 149 -10.59 -5.10 11.34
N TYR A 150 -9.45 -5.04 12.05
CA TYR A 150 -8.35 -5.99 11.88
C TYR A 150 -8.80 -7.43 12.14
N SER A 151 -9.42 -7.69 13.30
CA SER A 151 -9.87 -9.03 13.67
C SER A 151 -10.90 -9.59 12.68
N TYR A 152 -11.81 -8.76 12.18
CA TYR A 152 -12.77 -9.17 11.16
C TYR A 152 -12.06 -9.60 9.88
N LEU A 153 -11.15 -8.78 9.35
CA LEU A 153 -10.41 -9.10 8.14
C LEU A 153 -9.58 -10.38 8.32
N ASP A 154 -8.91 -10.52 9.45
CA ASP A 154 -8.10 -11.70 9.76
C ASP A 154 -8.96 -12.97 9.78
N GLN A 155 -10.18 -12.92 10.30
CA GLN A 155 -11.04 -14.10 10.32
C GLN A 155 -11.67 -14.45 8.96
N HIS A 156 -11.86 -13.47 8.07
CA HIS A 156 -12.71 -13.64 6.87
C HIS A 156 -11.96 -13.53 5.53
N LEU A 157 -10.66 -13.20 5.54
CA LEU A 157 -9.84 -13.08 4.31
C LEU A 157 -9.57 -14.41 3.60
N GLU A 158 -9.67 -15.57 4.28
CA GLU A 158 -9.42 -16.89 3.67
C GLU A 158 -10.61 -17.45 2.88
N THR A 159 -11.73 -16.73 2.81
CA THR A 159 -12.95 -17.22 2.18
C THR A 159 -13.05 -16.95 0.68
N ASP A 160 -12.03 -16.36 0.03
CA ASP A 160 -12.04 -16.08 -1.41
C ASP A 160 -11.04 -16.96 -2.20
N PRO A 161 -11.50 -18.02 -2.91
CA PRO A 161 -10.65 -19.02 -3.55
C PRO A 161 -9.89 -18.53 -4.80
N HIS A 162 -9.98 -17.26 -5.17
CA HIS A 162 -9.42 -16.73 -6.41
C HIS A 162 -7.95 -16.26 -6.36
N HIS A 163 -7.21 -16.49 -5.26
CA HIS A 163 -5.81 -16.06 -5.15
C HIS A 163 -4.74 -17.17 -5.02
N ASN A 164 -5.11 -18.45 -5.08
CA ASN A 164 -4.14 -19.57 -5.10
C ASN A 164 -3.68 -19.95 -6.52
N GLY A 165 -3.31 -18.95 -7.32
CA GLY A 165 -3.00 -19.13 -8.74
C GLY A 165 -1.52 -19.15 -9.14
N ARG A 166 -0.57 -18.89 -8.21
CA ARG A 166 0.86 -18.78 -8.56
C ARG A 166 1.80 -19.19 -7.43
N GLU A 167 1.74 -20.45 -7.03
CA GLU A 167 2.94 -21.06 -6.45
C GLU A 167 3.90 -21.42 -7.60
N PRO A 168 5.16 -20.95 -7.58
CA PRO A 168 6.17 -21.46 -8.49
C PRO A 168 6.47 -22.91 -8.11
N LYS A 169 6.14 -23.85 -8.99
CA LYS A 169 6.63 -25.23 -8.90
C LYS A 169 8.16 -25.18 -8.99
N ILE A 170 8.83 -25.42 -7.86
CA ILE A 170 10.26 -25.69 -7.83
C ILE A 170 10.47 -27.04 -8.53
N LYS A 171 11.23 -27.03 -9.63
CA LYS A 171 11.78 -28.24 -10.24
C LYS A 171 13.10 -28.58 -9.58
#